data_AF-A0A382XRW0-F1
#
_entry.id   AF-A0A382XRW0-F1
#
_cell.length_a   1.000
_cell.length_b   1.000
_cell.length_c   1.000
_cell.angle_alpha   90.00
_cell.angle_beta   90.00
_cell.angle_gamma   90.00
#
_symmetry.space_group_name_H-M   'P 1'
#
loop_
_entity.id
_entity.type
_entity.pdbx_description
1 polymer ?
#
loop_
_entity_poly.entity_id
_entity_poly.type
_entity_poly.pdbx_seq_one_letter_code
_entity_poly.pdbx_strand_id
1 'polypeptide(L)'
;MRAWSLSMLVLPVMITSLLRAEELPPVAPGDWPMYNLDVLGWRYNAAEKSLSPDNARKLEEKWRFPPRGSKEFVGAIHATPIVVNGHVYFGTMVKPAFYKL
;
A
#
# COMPACT_ATOMS: atom_id res chain seq x y z
N MET A 1 1.68 11.19 57.61
CA MET A 1 2.04 11.79 56.31
C MET A 1 1.38 10.94 55.22
N ARG A 2 0.34 11.45 54.55
CA ARG A 2 -0.43 10.71 53.53
C ARG A 2 0.25 10.87 52.18
N ALA A 3 0.83 9.80 51.64
CA ALA A 3 1.30 9.77 50.26
C ALA A 3 0.09 9.64 49.33
N TRP A 4 -0.09 10.57 48.42
CA TRP A 4 -1.13 10.54 47.40
C TRP A 4 -0.64 9.65 46.25
N SER A 5 -1.38 8.59 45.95
CA SER A 5 -1.13 7.70 44.82
C SER A 5 -1.30 8.45 43.50
N LEU A 6 -0.19 8.80 42.86
CA LEU A 6 -0.16 9.26 41.47
C LEU A 6 -0.24 8.06 40.53
N SER A 7 -1.34 7.30 40.57
CA SER A 7 -1.55 6.18 39.64
C SER A 7 -3.02 6.06 39.27
N MET A 8 -3.51 6.98 38.45
CA MET A 8 -4.84 6.84 37.84
C MET A 8 -5.06 7.62 36.54
N LEU A 9 -3.99 8.15 35.92
CA LEU A 9 -4.11 8.92 34.66
C LEU A 9 -3.21 8.43 33.51
N VAL A 10 -2.41 7.38 33.72
CA VAL A 10 -1.57 6.81 32.64
C VAL A 10 -2.29 5.67 31.88
N LEU A 11 -3.30 5.03 32.50
CA LEU A 11 -4.04 3.92 31.90
C LEU A 11 -5.04 4.27 30.77
N PRO A 12 -5.77 5.41 30.76
CA PRO A 12 -6.76 5.65 29.71
C PRO A 12 -6.15 6.01 28.35
N VAL A 13 -4.99 6.68 28.33
CA VAL A 13 -4.33 7.14 27.10
C VAL A 13 -3.83 5.96 26.26
N MET A 14 -3.24 4.95 26.91
CA MET A 14 -2.72 3.75 26.24
C MET A 14 -3.83 2.90 25.60
N ILE A 15 -5.03 2.88 26.19
CA ILE A 15 -6.17 2.11 25.67
C ILE A 15 -6.75 2.76 24.40
N THR A 16 -6.77 4.09 24.30
CA THR A 16 -7.28 4.78 23.10
C THR A 16 -6.42 4.59 21.85
N SER A 17 -5.11 4.43 22.00
CA SER A 17 -4.19 4.15 20.89
C SER A 17 -4.25 2.70 20.39
N LEU A 18 -4.69 1.76 21.24
CA LEU A 18 -4.78 0.33 20.90
C LEU A 18 -6.06 -0.04 20.11
N LEU A 19 -7.08 0.81 20.13
CA LEU A 19 -8.39 0.53 19.51
C LEU A 19 -8.61 1.26 18.17
N ARG A 20 -7.63 2.04 17.69
CA ARG A 20 -7.74 2.67 16.38
C ARG A 20 -7.41 1.64 15.29
N ALA A 21 -8.42 0.90 14.85
CA ALA A 21 -8.34 0.23 13.56
C ALA A 21 -8.01 1.29 12.50
N GLU A 22 -6.97 1.04 11.70
CA GLU A 22 -6.63 1.92 10.60
C GLU A 22 -7.75 1.78 9.55
N GLU A 23 -8.57 2.83 9.43
CA GLU A 23 -9.60 2.88 8.41
C GLU A 23 -8.89 2.97 7.06
N LEU A 24 -9.11 1.96 6.21
CA LEU A 24 -8.51 1.93 4.89
C LEU A 24 -9.02 3.12 4.06
N PRO A 25 -8.16 3.77 3.26
CA PRO A 25 -8.60 4.76 2.29
C PRO A 25 -9.73 4.19 1.42
N PRO A 26 -10.73 4.98 1.02
CA PRO A 26 -11.78 4.48 0.13
C PRO A 26 -11.19 4.05 -1.21
N VAL A 27 -11.90 3.15 -1.92
CA VAL A 27 -11.54 2.79 -3.29
C VAL A 27 -11.70 4.02 -4.17
N ALA A 28 -10.60 4.47 -4.79
CA ALA A 28 -10.60 5.65 -5.63
C ALA A 28 -10.90 5.29 -7.10
N PRO A 29 -11.43 6.21 -7.93
CA PRO A 29 -11.65 5.96 -9.35
C PRO A 29 -10.40 5.54 -10.15
N GLY A 30 -9.20 5.87 -9.65
CA GLY A 30 -7.92 5.48 -10.24
C GLY A 30 -7.32 4.19 -9.69
N ASP A 31 -7.99 3.53 -8.74
CA ASP A 31 -7.57 2.23 -8.24
C ASP A 31 -7.63 1.17 -9.35
N TRP A 32 -6.78 0.15 -9.22
CA TRP A 32 -6.71 -1.00 -10.11
C TRP A 32 -7.04 -2.27 -9.30
N PRO A 33 -8.33 -2.55 -9.02
CA PRO A 33 -8.71 -3.50 -7.96
C PRO A 33 -8.57 -4.97 -8.36
N MET A 34 -8.41 -5.28 -9.65
CA MET A 34 -8.35 -6.66 -10.14
C MET A 34 -7.47 -6.83 -11.36
N TYR A 35 -7.22 -8.09 -11.74
CA TYR A 35 -6.52 -8.41 -12.98
C TYR A 35 -7.23 -7.77 -14.18
N ASN A 36 -6.46 -7.10 -15.04
CA ASN A 36 -6.95 -6.33 -16.20
C ASN A 36 -7.87 -5.11 -15.89
N LEU A 37 -7.82 -4.55 -14.68
CA LEU A 37 -8.59 -3.38 -14.18
C LEU A 37 -10.05 -3.69 -13.85
N ASP A 38 -10.78 -4.25 -14.80
CA ASP A 38 -12.19 -4.59 -14.67
C ASP A 38 -12.54 -5.89 -15.42
N VAL A 39 -13.82 -6.26 -15.40
CA VAL A 39 -14.32 -7.49 -16.05
C VAL A 39 -14.30 -7.45 -17.58
N LEU A 40 -14.21 -6.26 -18.19
CA LEU A 40 -14.06 -6.12 -19.64
C LEU A 40 -12.59 -6.33 -20.04
N GLY A 41 -11.67 -5.98 -19.16
CA GLY A 41 -10.28 -6.40 -19.24
C GLY A 41 -9.44 -5.65 -20.28
N TRP A 42 -9.85 -4.46 -20.70
CA TRP A 42 -9.16 -3.66 -21.71
C TRP A 42 -7.82 -3.07 -21.25
N ARG A 43 -7.52 -3.15 -19.95
CA ARG A 43 -6.31 -2.57 -19.34
C ARG A 43 -6.18 -1.06 -19.59
N TYR A 44 -7.32 -0.34 -19.61
CA TYR A 44 -7.37 1.10 -19.86
C TYR A 44 -7.77 1.87 -18.60
N ASN A 45 -6.86 2.68 -18.05
CA ASN A 45 -7.14 3.52 -16.89
C ASN A 45 -7.74 4.87 -17.31
N ALA A 46 -9.06 4.98 -17.25
CA ALA A 46 -9.76 6.22 -17.61
C ALA A 46 -9.55 7.38 -16.61
N ALA A 47 -9.10 7.11 -15.38
CA ALA A 47 -8.87 8.13 -14.36
C ALA A 47 -7.49 8.79 -14.46
N GLU A 48 -6.52 8.19 -15.15
CA GLU A 48 -5.20 8.79 -15.39
C GLU A 48 -5.32 9.98 -16.37
N LYS A 49 -4.79 11.14 -15.97
CA LYS A 49 -4.85 12.42 -16.71
C LYS A 49 -3.56 13.23 -16.66
N SER A 50 -2.57 12.78 -15.90
CA SER A 50 -1.33 13.50 -15.64
C SER A 50 -0.26 13.16 -16.67
N LEU A 51 -0.17 11.89 -17.08
CA LEU A 51 0.84 11.42 -18.02
C LEU A 51 0.44 11.66 -19.47
N SER A 52 1.41 12.11 -20.27
CA SER A 52 1.26 12.34 -21.71
C SER A 52 2.58 12.03 -22.44
N PRO A 53 2.56 11.83 -23.78
CA PRO A 53 3.78 11.67 -24.56
C PRO A 53 4.80 12.81 -24.35
N ASP A 54 4.32 14.03 -24.14
CA ASP A 54 5.17 15.22 -23.97
C ASP A 54 5.89 15.28 -22.63
N ASN A 55 5.38 14.60 -21.60
CA ASN A 55 5.96 14.64 -20.25
C ASN A 55 6.53 13.29 -19.78
N ALA A 56 6.24 12.18 -20.46
CA ALA A 56 6.70 10.85 -20.09
C ALA A 56 8.23 10.76 -19.94
N ARG A 57 8.98 11.54 -20.73
CA ARG A 57 10.45 11.62 -20.64
C ARG A 57 10.99 12.16 -19.30
N LYS A 58 10.14 12.76 -18.48
CA LYS A 58 10.50 13.37 -17.19
C LYS A 58 10.23 12.46 -16.00
N LEU A 59 9.77 11.24 -16.23
CA LEU A 59 9.44 10.31 -15.14
C LEU A 59 10.71 9.87 -14.40
N GLU A 60 10.58 9.78 -13.08
CA GLU A 60 11.62 9.32 -12.16
C GLU A 60 11.08 8.26 -11.21
N GLU A 61 11.98 7.43 -10.67
CA GLU A 61 11.64 6.44 -9.64
C GLU A 61 11.32 7.16 -8.32
N LYS A 62 10.05 7.19 -7.91
CA LYS A 62 9.65 7.75 -6.61
C LYS A 62 9.96 6.83 -5.44
N TRP A 63 9.71 5.54 -5.62
CA TRP A 63 9.96 4.49 -4.64
C TRP A 63 10.13 3.16 -5.37
N ARG A 64 10.68 2.18 -4.67
CA ARG A 64 10.85 0.82 -5.18
C ARG A 64 10.83 -0.18 -4.04
N PHE A 65 10.41 -1.41 -4.36
CA PHE A 65 10.50 -2.55 -3.47
C PHE A 65 11.16 -3.73 -4.21
N PRO A 66 12.18 -4.38 -3.62
CA PRO A 66 12.95 -3.93 -2.44
C PRO A 66 13.70 -2.61 -2.70
N PRO A 67 14.07 -1.85 -1.64
CA PRO A 67 14.82 -0.61 -1.78
C PRO A 67 16.16 -0.84 -2.49
N ARG A 68 16.71 0.23 -3.06
CA ARG A 68 17.97 0.18 -3.81
C ARG A 68 19.10 -0.33 -2.92
N GLY A 69 19.87 -1.30 -3.41
CA GLY A 69 20.94 -1.95 -2.63
C GLY A 69 20.47 -3.04 -1.67
N SER A 70 19.17 -3.34 -1.59
CA SER A 70 18.67 -4.49 -0.82
C SER A 70 19.22 -5.81 -1.38
N LYS A 71 19.59 -6.72 -0.47
CA LYS A 71 19.96 -8.12 -0.76
C LYS A 71 18.77 -9.07 -0.69
N GLU A 72 17.57 -8.53 -0.46
CA GLU A 72 16.36 -9.33 -0.34
C GLU A 72 15.98 -9.98 -1.68
N PHE A 73 15.89 -11.31 -1.67
CA PHE A 73 15.31 -12.05 -2.78
C PHE A 73 13.80 -12.21 -2.58
N VAL A 74 13.04 -11.51 -3.42
CA VAL A 74 11.56 -11.49 -3.40
C VAL A 74 10.96 -12.65 -4.21
N GLY A 75 11.68 -13.18 -5.20
CA GLY A 75 11.19 -14.20 -6.13
C GLY A 75 10.71 -13.62 -7.46
N ALA A 76 10.38 -14.49 -8.42
CA ALA A 76 9.88 -14.05 -9.73
C ALA A 76 8.44 -13.51 -9.62
N ILE A 77 8.19 -12.32 -10.17
CA ILE A 77 6.87 -11.67 -10.22
C ILE A 77 6.35 -11.77 -11.65
N HIS A 78 5.28 -12.55 -11.85
CA HIS A 78 4.57 -12.68 -13.14
C HIS A 78 3.16 -12.05 -13.08
N ALA A 79 2.76 -11.56 -11.89
CA ALA A 79 1.47 -10.94 -11.66
C ALA A 79 1.39 -9.54 -12.28
N THR A 80 0.19 -9.12 -12.68
CA THR A 80 -0.16 -7.69 -12.75
C THR A 80 -0.55 -7.27 -11.33
N PRO A 81 0.19 -6.37 -10.66
CA PRO A 81 -0.18 -5.91 -9.32
C PRO A 81 -1.58 -5.28 -9.33
N ILE A 82 -2.31 -5.43 -8.23
CA ILE A 82 -3.55 -4.69 -7.99
C ILE A 82 -3.26 -3.55 -7.01
N VAL A 83 -3.93 -2.42 -7.20
CA VAL A 83 -3.83 -1.25 -6.33
C VAL A 83 -5.22 -0.91 -5.85
N VAL A 84 -5.45 -0.99 -4.54
CA VAL A 84 -6.76 -0.70 -3.97
C VAL A 84 -6.61 -0.21 -2.54
N ASN A 85 -7.42 0.75 -2.14
CA ASN A 85 -7.40 1.32 -0.79
C ASN A 85 -5.98 1.79 -0.38
N GLY A 86 -5.24 2.40 -1.30
CA GLY A 86 -3.89 2.94 -1.05
C GLY A 86 -2.74 1.94 -0.94
N HIS A 87 -2.96 0.66 -1.26
CA HIS A 87 -1.92 -0.38 -1.14
C HIS A 87 -1.66 -1.09 -2.47
N VAL A 88 -0.45 -1.60 -2.64
CA VAL A 88 -0.07 -2.43 -3.79
C VAL A 88 0.01 -3.90 -3.37
N TYR A 89 -0.68 -4.77 -4.10
CA TYR A 89 -0.68 -6.21 -3.82
C TYR A 89 -0.18 -7.02 -5.00
N PHE A 90 0.72 -7.98 -4.73
CA PHE A 90 1.23 -8.90 -5.73
C PHE A 90 1.78 -10.19 -5.10
N GLY A 91 1.79 -11.26 -5.88
CA GLY A 91 2.36 -12.55 -5.51
C GLY A 91 3.65 -12.88 -6.26
N THR A 92 4.44 -13.78 -5.69
CA THR A 92 5.71 -14.28 -6.25
C THR A 92 5.66 -15.78 -6.47
N MET A 93 6.36 -16.27 -7.49
CA MET A 93 6.32 -17.69 -7.90
C MET A 93 7.44 -18.53 -7.27
N VAL A 94 8.71 -18.16 -7.49
CA VAL A 94 9.88 -18.99 -7.12
C VAL A 94 10.10 -19.04 -5.61
N LYS A 95 9.69 -17.98 -4.91
CA LYS A 95 9.60 -17.92 -3.46
C LYS A 95 8.16 -17.53 -3.14
N PRO A 96 7.25 -18.51 -2.91
CA PRO A 96 5.83 -18.21 -2.74
C PRO A 96 5.60 -17.25 -1.57
N ALA A 97 5.17 -16.04 -1.89
CA ALA A 97 4.82 -15.01 -0.93
C ALA A 97 3.79 -14.07 -1.56
N PHE A 98 3.01 -13.40 -0.72
CA PHE A 98 2.08 -12.36 -1.10
C PHE A 98 2.44 -11.09 -0.35
N TYR A 99 2.63 -10.00 -1.09
CA TYR A 99 3.06 -8.72 -0.53
C TYR A 99 1.88 -7.76 -0.53
N LYS A 100 1.84 -6.94 0.53
CA LYS A 100 1.05 -5.72 0.65
C LYS A 100 2.06 -4.61 0.93
N LEU A 101 2.24 -3.70 -0.02
CA LEU A 101 3.08 -2.50 0.14
C LEU A 101 2.21 -1.29 0.44
#